data_AF-A0A8T7K1Z5-F1
#
_entry.id   AF-A0A8T7K1Z5-F1
#
_cell.length_a   1.000
_cell.length_b   1.000
_cell.length_c   1.000
_cell.angle_alpha   90.00
_cell.angle_beta   90.00
_cell.angle_gamma   90.00
#
_symmetry.space_group_name_H-M   'P 1'
#
loop_
_entity.id
_entity.type
_entity.pdbx_description
1 polymer ?
#
loop_
_entity_poly.entity_id
_entity_poly.type
_entity_poly.pdbx_seq_one_letter_code
_entity_poly.pdbx_strand_id
1 'polypeptide(L)'
;LKQARAFGIGLILATQNPGDLDYKGLANAGTWFIGRLQSDNDRAKVMEGLQQLASADDNVSLKDVERLIADIEPRVFLMRNVHDDGGPLLVHTRWAMSYLRGPLTRQQVQWLMQAQRQQLLQQLSSPQAGGGYTPPGTPPGLPGAPGTLPGGRPHSLPLPDTGFSAQAATAAAYSQPTLGLTQASQPLIPGLRYPPGYSDKQPPLPSALVQYFLPVGLSSQQALAQWEQQTHFRAAGVANIVVSYQPVLLAQAVVRYQDRKAGVYTARTYAFHVPGVQRAGMVRWESYQAQPVEITRVSDQPANPALFGDLAPGLSDKARISALKTELVDMLYNTAVLILPYNPVLKLYGSPDADFSAYQAQVQQIAREKRDQEIDEITKKYGAQAAKIEEAVRRKELELRAEKKELQDRKREEMFTTGEALLSLLKGRTTYTLSRMSQATRYRRQTSEDLEESKQYLTEADKQMQALETELQTVLQEANERWARVAAQAEEYRISALKKDIQVELFGIGWVPFWFTEINSQPLFLPAYVG
;
A
#
# COMPACT_ATOMS: atom_id res chain seq x y z
N LEU A 1 13.01 -2.64 -28.85
CA LEU A 1 12.67 -4.07 -28.95
C LEU A 1 13.70 -4.86 -29.75
N LYS A 2 13.61 -4.97 -31.10
CA LYS A 2 14.42 -5.89 -31.95
C LYS A 2 15.89 -6.12 -31.55
N GLN A 3 16.67 -5.07 -31.24
CA GLN A 3 18.09 -5.20 -30.88
C GLN A 3 18.36 -5.58 -29.41
N ALA A 4 17.41 -5.36 -28.50
CA ALA A 4 17.64 -5.42 -27.05
C ALA A 4 18.10 -6.81 -26.56
N ARG A 5 17.59 -7.89 -27.17
CA ARG A 5 17.97 -9.29 -26.91
C ARG A 5 19.48 -9.54 -27.08
N ALA A 6 20.13 -8.87 -28.04
CA ALA A 6 21.57 -9.03 -28.29
C ALA A 6 22.46 -8.40 -27.19
N PHE A 7 21.92 -7.48 -26.40
CA PHE A 7 22.61 -6.80 -25.30
C PHE A 7 22.13 -7.27 -23.92
N GLY A 8 21.38 -8.38 -23.85
CA GLY A 8 20.84 -8.93 -22.60
C GLY A 8 19.70 -8.12 -21.98
N ILE A 9 19.13 -7.14 -22.69
CA ILE A 9 18.08 -6.26 -22.17
C ILE A 9 16.71 -6.88 -22.47
N GLY A 10 16.05 -7.36 -21.41
CA GLY A 10 14.63 -7.72 -21.44
C GLY A 10 13.73 -6.48 -21.37
N LEU A 11 12.59 -6.50 -22.07
CA LEU A 11 11.54 -5.49 -21.95
C LEU A 11 10.20 -6.18 -21.73
N ILE A 12 9.41 -5.65 -20.80
CA ILE A 12 8.00 -6.01 -20.60
C ILE A 12 7.17 -4.79 -21.01
N LEU A 13 6.16 -5.00 -21.86
CA LEU A 13 5.18 -4.00 -22.22
C LEU A 13 3.81 -4.45 -21.71
N ALA A 14 3.07 -3.53 -21.10
CA ALA A 14 1.73 -3.76 -20.60
C ALA A 14 0.84 -2.58 -21.00
N THR A 15 -0.35 -2.88 -21.54
CA THR A 15 -1.38 -1.90 -21.89
C THR A 15 -2.75 -2.48 -21.59
N GLN A 16 -3.75 -1.62 -21.40
CA GLN A 16 -5.17 -2.01 -21.36
C GLN A 16 -5.84 -1.87 -22.75
N ASN A 17 -5.21 -1.14 -23.67
CA ASN A 17 -5.66 -0.94 -25.05
C ASN A 17 -4.54 -1.42 -26.00
N PRO A 18 -4.70 -2.56 -26.70
CA PRO A 18 -3.69 -3.05 -27.64
C PRO A 18 -3.52 -2.11 -28.85
N GLY A 19 -4.48 -1.20 -29.09
CA GLY A 19 -4.40 -0.18 -30.12
C GLY A 19 -3.32 0.89 -29.91
N ASP A 20 -2.79 1.03 -28.69
CA ASP A 20 -1.70 1.97 -28.37
C ASP A 20 -0.30 1.44 -28.73
N LEU A 21 -0.20 0.16 -29.12
CA LEU A 21 1.06 -0.48 -29.50
C LEU A 21 1.18 -0.57 -31.03
N ASP A 22 2.26 0.01 -31.58
CA ASP A 22 2.62 -0.16 -33.00
C ASP A 22 2.77 -1.65 -33.34
N TYR A 23 2.29 -2.04 -34.53
CA TYR A 23 2.33 -3.43 -35.02
C TYR A 23 3.76 -3.98 -35.06
N LYS A 24 4.76 -3.12 -35.33
CA LYS A 24 6.19 -3.50 -35.26
C LYS A 24 6.65 -3.78 -33.84
N GLY A 25 6.01 -3.18 -32.84
CA GLY A 25 6.24 -3.49 -31.43
C GLY A 25 5.72 -4.88 -31.08
N LEU A 26 4.45 -5.15 -31.45
CA LEU A 26 3.80 -6.44 -31.29
C LEU A 26 4.58 -7.58 -31.99
N ALA A 27 4.94 -7.40 -33.26
CA ALA A 27 5.71 -8.37 -34.05
C ALA A 27 7.19 -8.53 -33.63
N ASN A 28 7.62 -7.93 -32.51
CA ASN A 28 8.92 -8.18 -31.88
C ASN A 28 8.78 -8.71 -30.43
N ALA A 29 7.57 -8.98 -29.95
CA ALA A 29 7.31 -9.59 -28.64
C ALA A 29 7.36 -11.12 -28.74
N GLY A 30 8.38 -11.74 -28.13
CA GLY A 30 8.56 -13.21 -28.15
C GLY A 30 7.66 -13.99 -27.18
N THR A 31 7.10 -13.32 -26.17
CA THR A 31 6.17 -13.93 -25.22
C THR A 31 5.03 -12.95 -24.96
N TRP A 32 3.81 -13.46 -25.03
CA TRP A 32 2.56 -12.72 -24.91
C TRP A 32 1.79 -13.20 -23.69
N PHE A 33 1.16 -12.28 -22.96
CA PHE A 33 0.23 -12.58 -21.87
C PHE A 33 -1.07 -11.80 -22.15
N ILE A 34 -2.09 -12.50 -22.64
CA ILE A 34 -3.33 -11.90 -23.13
C ILE A 34 -4.42 -12.12 -22.08
N GLY A 35 -4.86 -11.05 -21.45
CA GLY A 35 -6.05 -11.07 -20.59
C GLY A 35 -7.35 -11.01 -21.41
N ARG A 36 -8.49 -11.08 -20.72
CA ARG A 36 -9.81 -10.98 -21.35
C ARG A 36 -9.97 -9.67 -22.15
N LEU A 37 -10.22 -9.80 -23.46
CA LEU A 37 -10.53 -8.67 -24.35
C LEU A 37 -12.05 -8.51 -24.46
N GLN A 38 -12.57 -7.31 -24.24
CA GLN A 38 -14.03 -7.03 -24.27
C GLN A 38 -14.52 -6.45 -25.61
N SER A 39 -13.60 -6.04 -26.48
CA SER A 39 -13.86 -5.37 -27.75
C SER A 39 -13.42 -6.27 -28.91
N ASP A 40 -14.27 -6.45 -29.92
CA ASP A 40 -13.93 -7.19 -31.14
C ASP A 40 -12.76 -6.55 -31.89
N ASN A 41 -12.61 -5.22 -31.83
CA ASN A 41 -11.48 -4.49 -32.43
C ASN A 41 -10.15 -4.79 -31.71
N ASP A 42 -10.20 -4.91 -30.38
CA ASP A 42 -9.01 -5.24 -29.58
C ASP A 42 -8.61 -6.70 -29.80
N ARG A 43 -9.60 -7.62 -29.91
CA ARG A 43 -9.36 -9.01 -30.33
C ARG A 43 -8.74 -9.04 -31.72
N ALA A 44 -9.30 -8.32 -32.70
CA ALA A 44 -8.78 -8.29 -34.06
C ALA A 44 -7.31 -7.83 -34.12
N LYS A 45 -6.95 -6.73 -33.44
CA LYS A 45 -5.56 -6.23 -33.39
C LYS A 45 -4.60 -7.21 -32.72
N VAL A 46 -5.01 -7.87 -31.63
CA VAL A 46 -4.19 -8.89 -30.97
C VAL A 46 -4.02 -10.11 -31.86
N MET A 47 -5.09 -10.58 -32.53
CA MET A 47 -5.01 -11.69 -33.48
C MET A 47 -4.14 -11.37 -34.70
N GLU A 48 -4.17 -10.14 -35.23
CA GLU A 48 -3.29 -9.69 -36.30
C GLU A 48 -1.81 -9.75 -35.87
N GLY A 49 -1.47 -9.24 -34.69
CA GLY A 49 -0.11 -9.33 -34.14
C GLY A 49 0.35 -10.76 -33.89
N LEU A 50 -0.55 -11.66 -33.48
CA LEU A 50 -0.27 -13.09 -33.31
C LEU A 50 -0.13 -13.85 -34.64
N GLN A 51 -0.85 -13.44 -35.68
CA GLN A 51 -0.75 -13.97 -37.05
C GLN A 51 0.57 -13.57 -37.71
N GLN A 52 1.02 -12.32 -37.54
CA GLN A 52 2.33 -11.86 -38.04
C GLN A 52 3.53 -12.58 -37.36
N LEU A 53 3.29 -13.26 -36.23
CA LEU A 53 4.26 -14.09 -35.51
C LEU A 53 4.08 -15.61 -35.74
N ALA A 54 3.07 -16.04 -36.50
CA ALA A 54 2.78 -17.45 -36.74
C ALA A 54 3.51 -18.00 -37.97
N SER A 55 3.98 -19.24 -37.87
CA SER A 55 4.45 -20.02 -39.02
C SER A 55 3.29 -20.73 -39.72
N ALA A 56 3.52 -21.24 -40.95
CA ALA A 56 2.45 -21.72 -41.83
C ALA A 56 1.58 -22.85 -41.22
N ASP A 57 2.16 -23.74 -40.41
CA ASP A 57 1.45 -24.84 -39.73
C ASP A 57 0.61 -24.38 -38.51
N ASP A 58 0.90 -23.21 -37.93
CA ASP A 58 0.33 -22.73 -36.66
C ASP A 58 -1.09 -22.14 -36.82
N ASN A 59 -1.67 -22.25 -38.03
CA ASN A 59 -2.93 -21.63 -38.43
C ASN A 59 -4.18 -22.33 -37.87
N VAL A 60 -4.02 -23.52 -37.29
CA VAL A 60 -5.06 -24.19 -36.49
C VAL A 60 -5.07 -23.62 -35.06
N SER A 61 -3.91 -23.58 -34.42
CA SER A 61 -3.67 -23.03 -33.07
C SER A 61 -4.27 -21.64 -32.89
N LEU A 62 -4.11 -20.75 -33.88
CA LEU A 62 -4.67 -19.39 -33.87
C LEU A 62 -6.21 -19.33 -33.70
N LYS A 63 -6.96 -20.30 -34.20
CA LYS A 63 -8.43 -20.32 -34.06
C LYS A 63 -8.89 -20.74 -32.66
N ASP A 64 -8.14 -21.63 -32.03
CA ASP A 64 -8.40 -22.05 -30.66
C ASP A 64 -7.89 -20.99 -29.67
N VAL A 65 -6.82 -20.26 -30.00
CA VAL A 65 -6.42 -19.02 -29.32
C VAL A 65 -7.54 -17.97 -29.34
N GLU A 66 -8.17 -17.70 -30.49
CA GLU A 66 -9.27 -16.72 -30.57
C GLU A 66 -10.47 -17.11 -29.68
N ARG A 67 -10.84 -18.40 -29.68
CA ARG A 67 -11.88 -18.96 -28.81
C ARG A 67 -11.53 -18.81 -27.32
N LEU A 68 -10.33 -19.22 -26.94
CA LEU A 68 -9.86 -19.13 -25.56
C LEU A 68 -9.87 -17.68 -25.07
N ILE A 69 -9.43 -16.71 -25.89
CA ILE A 69 -9.42 -15.28 -25.53
C ILE A 69 -10.84 -14.74 -25.22
N ALA A 70 -11.88 -15.24 -25.89
CA ALA A 70 -13.27 -14.84 -25.64
C ALA A 70 -13.79 -15.32 -24.27
N ASP A 71 -13.45 -16.55 -23.89
CA ASP A 71 -13.96 -17.22 -22.68
C ASP A 71 -13.06 -17.04 -21.44
N ILE A 72 -11.93 -16.32 -21.52
CA ILE A 72 -11.04 -16.05 -20.38
C ILE A 72 -11.77 -15.41 -19.19
N GLU A 73 -11.62 -16.06 -18.03
CA GLU A 73 -12.06 -15.52 -16.74
C GLU A 73 -11.25 -14.29 -16.32
N PRO A 74 -11.84 -13.34 -15.58
CA PRO A 74 -11.10 -12.22 -15.00
C PRO A 74 -9.91 -12.70 -14.14
N ARG A 75 -8.71 -12.15 -14.40
CA ARG A 75 -7.43 -12.51 -13.75
C ARG A 75 -6.80 -13.84 -14.20
N VAL A 76 -7.29 -14.44 -15.29
CA VAL A 76 -6.54 -15.46 -16.05
C VAL A 76 -5.92 -14.79 -17.29
N PHE A 77 -4.73 -15.25 -17.69
CA PHE A 77 -4.05 -14.80 -18.90
C PHE A 77 -3.73 -16.00 -19.81
N LEU A 78 -3.93 -15.86 -21.11
CA LEU A 78 -3.40 -16.79 -22.09
C LEU A 78 -1.94 -16.42 -22.38
N MET A 79 -1.01 -17.32 -22.08
CA MET A 79 0.39 -17.19 -22.45
C MET A 79 0.67 -17.91 -23.77
N ARG A 80 1.30 -17.21 -24.71
CA ARG A 80 1.93 -17.82 -25.90
C ARG A 80 3.39 -17.38 -25.99
N ASN A 81 4.28 -18.32 -26.23
CA ASN A 81 5.70 -18.08 -26.44
C ASN A 81 6.07 -18.54 -27.85
N VAL A 82 6.77 -17.72 -28.64
CA VAL A 82 7.15 -18.07 -30.04
C VAL A 82 8.33 -19.06 -30.13
N HIS A 83 8.74 -19.60 -28.99
CA HIS A 83 9.78 -20.62 -28.83
C HIS A 83 9.26 -21.85 -28.05
N ASP A 84 7.93 -22.06 -28.01
CA ASP A 84 7.28 -23.16 -27.32
C ASP A 84 6.18 -23.76 -28.20
N ASP A 85 6.47 -24.93 -28.78
CA ASP A 85 5.55 -25.66 -29.65
C ASP A 85 4.43 -26.38 -28.87
N GLY A 86 4.42 -26.30 -27.54
CA GLY A 86 3.42 -26.92 -26.65
C GLY A 86 2.02 -26.27 -26.69
N GLY A 87 1.84 -25.19 -27.45
CA GLY A 87 0.57 -24.47 -27.60
C GLY A 87 0.32 -23.41 -26.51
N PRO A 88 -0.85 -22.75 -26.53
CA PRO A 88 -1.16 -21.66 -25.62
C PRO A 88 -1.55 -22.17 -24.22
N LEU A 89 -0.93 -21.61 -23.17
CA LEU A 89 -1.12 -22.04 -21.78
C LEU A 89 -1.95 -21.02 -20.97
N LEU A 90 -2.90 -21.50 -20.16
CA LEU A 90 -3.66 -20.64 -19.24
C LEU A 90 -2.85 -20.39 -17.95
N VAL A 91 -2.36 -19.16 -17.79
CA VAL A 91 -1.67 -18.67 -16.59
C VAL A 91 -2.70 -18.03 -15.66
N HIS A 92 -3.10 -18.78 -14.63
CA HIS A 92 -3.94 -18.28 -13.56
C HIS A 92 -3.13 -17.37 -12.63
N THR A 93 -3.67 -16.19 -12.28
CA THR A 93 -3.04 -15.34 -11.26
C THR A 93 -3.18 -15.98 -9.88
N ARG A 94 -2.20 -16.81 -9.49
CA ARG A 94 -1.95 -17.09 -8.07
C ARG A 94 -1.77 -15.74 -7.37
N TRP A 95 -2.41 -15.57 -6.20
CA TRP A 95 -2.57 -14.28 -5.52
C TRP A 95 -1.39 -13.32 -5.74
N ALA A 96 -1.67 -12.18 -6.36
CA ALA A 96 -0.71 -11.08 -6.51
C ALA A 96 -0.49 -10.37 -5.17
N MET A 97 0.03 -11.10 -4.17
CA MET A 97 0.49 -10.56 -2.91
C MET A 97 1.70 -9.68 -3.16
N SER A 98 1.45 -8.39 -3.37
CA SER A 98 2.50 -7.38 -3.32
C SER A 98 2.99 -7.23 -1.88
N TYR A 99 3.89 -8.13 -1.47
CA TYR A 99 4.77 -7.94 -0.31
C TYR A 99 5.72 -6.73 -0.49
N LEU A 100 5.72 -6.09 -1.66
CA LEU A 100 6.47 -4.87 -1.94
C LEU A 100 5.83 -3.68 -1.20
N ARG A 101 6.59 -3.18 -0.23
CA ARG A 101 6.32 -2.08 0.73
C ARG A 101 6.24 -0.69 0.07
N GLY A 102 5.43 -0.56 -0.99
CA GLY A 102 5.19 0.70 -1.71
C GLY A 102 6.46 1.35 -2.28
N PRO A 103 6.42 2.67 -2.56
CA PRO A 103 7.63 3.43 -2.86
C PRO A 103 8.47 3.65 -1.59
N LEU A 104 9.75 3.30 -1.64
CA LEU A 104 10.69 3.52 -0.52
C LEU A 104 10.85 5.02 -0.23
N THR A 105 10.74 5.41 1.04
CA THR A 105 10.96 6.81 1.44
C THR A 105 12.44 7.20 1.31
N ARG A 106 12.75 8.50 1.18
CA ARG A 106 14.13 8.99 1.05
C ARG A 106 15.07 8.50 2.17
N GLN A 107 14.56 8.34 3.39
CA GLN A 107 15.32 7.78 4.52
C GLN A 107 15.61 6.28 4.33
N GLN A 108 14.64 5.51 3.82
CA GLN A 108 14.79 4.08 3.56
C GLN A 108 15.76 3.83 2.40
N VAL A 109 15.74 4.68 1.37
CA VAL A 109 16.75 4.70 0.30
C VAL A 109 18.14 5.07 0.84
N GLN A 110 18.25 6.09 1.70
CA GLN A 110 19.54 6.45 2.33
C GLN A 110 20.12 5.31 3.17
N TRP A 111 19.29 4.57 3.90
CA TRP A 111 19.70 3.40 4.69
C TRP A 111 20.15 2.24 3.80
N LEU A 112 19.37 1.85 2.78
CA LEU A 112 19.74 0.78 1.84
C LEU A 112 21.03 1.09 1.07
N MET A 113 21.19 2.34 0.62
CA MET A 113 22.37 2.77 -0.15
C MET A 113 23.60 3.06 0.75
N GLN A 114 23.52 2.91 2.07
CA GLN A 114 24.55 3.34 3.01
C GLN A 114 25.89 2.62 2.79
N ALA A 115 25.86 1.28 2.66
CA ALA A 115 27.07 0.48 2.42
C ALA A 115 27.69 0.76 1.03
N GLN A 116 26.85 0.86 0.00
CA GLN A 116 27.30 1.15 -1.37
C GLN A 116 27.91 2.56 -1.48
N ARG A 117 27.35 3.53 -0.76
CA ARG A 117 27.91 4.88 -0.64
C ARG A 117 29.25 4.90 0.11
N GLN A 118 29.42 4.05 1.14
CA GLN A 118 30.71 3.89 1.82
C GLN A 118 31.78 3.27 0.90
N GLN A 119 31.44 2.23 0.12
CA GLN A 119 32.36 1.67 -0.88
C GLN A 119 32.74 2.71 -1.95
N LEU A 120 31.78 3.49 -2.47
CA LEU A 120 32.06 4.54 -3.44
C LEU A 120 32.96 5.63 -2.85
N LEU A 121 32.73 6.03 -1.59
CA LEU A 121 33.59 6.98 -0.89
C LEU A 121 35.02 6.44 -0.70
N GLN A 122 35.18 5.15 -0.37
CA GLN A 122 36.51 4.51 -0.26
C GLN A 122 37.24 4.44 -1.59
N GLN A 123 36.53 4.14 -2.69
CA GLN A 123 37.09 4.18 -4.05
C GLN A 123 37.49 5.60 -4.47
N LEU A 124 36.69 6.62 -4.12
CA LEU A 124 36.98 8.03 -4.40
C LEU A 124 38.08 8.62 -3.51
N SER A 125 38.33 8.06 -2.33
CA SER A 125 39.45 8.44 -1.45
C SER A 125 40.71 7.59 -1.67
N SER A 126 40.72 6.70 -2.66
CA SER A 126 41.92 5.96 -3.09
C SER A 126 42.75 6.82 -4.05
N PRO A 127 43.98 7.25 -3.70
CA PRO A 127 44.78 8.08 -4.60
C PRO A 127 45.17 7.32 -5.87
N GLN A 128 44.72 7.78 -7.04
CA GLN A 128 45.19 7.23 -8.31
C GLN A 128 46.66 7.60 -8.53
N ALA A 129 47.55 6.61 -8.43
CA ALA A 129 48.96 6.78 -8.71
C ALA A 129 49.20 6.97 -10.23
N GLY A 130 49.68 8.16 -10.62
CA GLY A 130 49.87 8.53 -12.03
C GLY A 130 51.16 9.30 -12.31
N GLY A 131 52.18 8.59 -12.78
CA GLY A 131 53.19 9.12 -13.73
C GLY A 131 54.32 10.02 -13.23
N GLY A 132 55.50 9.42 -12.97
CA GLY A 132 56.81 10.11 -12.94
C GLY A 132 57.23 10.69 -11.57
N TYR A 133 58.52 10.77 -11.21
CA TYR A 133 59.76 10.37 -11.90
C TYR A 133 60.70 9.63 -10.92
N THR A 134 61.89 9.21 -11.36
CA THR A 134 62.70 8.13 -10.74
C THR A 134 63.87 8.61 -9.83
N PRO A 135 65.01 7.89 -9.63
CA PRO A 135 65.44 7.29 -8.34
C PRO A 135 66.78 7.94 -7.84
N PRO A 136 67.73 7.33 -7.06
CA PRO A 136 67.78 6.01 -6.40
C PRO A 136 68.33 5.95 -4.95
N GLY A 137 68.29 4.75 -4.35
CA GLY A 137 69.04 4.36 -3.14
C GLY A 137 68.86 2.86 -2.85
N THR A 138 69.95 2.09 -2.72
CA THR A 138 69.92 0.61 -2.71
C THR A 138 69.94 -0.04 -1.30
N PRO A 139 69.43 -1.29 -1.16
CA PRO A 139 69.36 -2.06 0.10
C PRO A 139 70.47 -3.15 0.17
N PRO A 140 70.40 -4.23 0.99
CA PRO A 140 69.70 -4.51 2.26
C PRO A 140 70.68 -4.97 3.40
N GLY A 141 70.18 -5.31 4.60
CA GLY A 141 71.01 -5.97 5.64
C GLY A 141 70.26 -6.61 6.84
N LEU A 142 70.34 -7.94 6.95
CA LEU A 142 70.03 -8.83 8.09
C LEU A 142 71.10 -9.96 8.07
N PRO A 143 71.31 -10.82 9.11
CA PRO A 143 70.56 -11.00 10.37
C PRO A 143 71.45 -11.02 11.65
N GLY A 144 70.88 -11.31 12.83
CA GLY A 144 71.63 -11.67 14.05
C GLY A 144 70.76 -11.94 15.30
N ALA A 145 71.06 -13.02 16.05
CA ALA A 145 70.42 -13.45 17.31
C ALA A 145 71.34 -14.49 18.02
N PRO A 146 71.05 -15.08 19.22
CA PRO A 146 70.11 -14.72 20.30
C PRO A 146 70.76 -14.69 21.74
N GLY A 147 69.96 -14.52 22.81
CA GLY A 147 70.36 -14.71 24.24
C GLY A 147 70.52 -13.42 25.08
N THR A 148 70.51 -13.38 26.42
CA THR A 148 70.29 -14.37 27.52
C THR A 148 69.76 -13.67 28.80
N LEU A 149 69.34 -14.44 29.83
CA LEU A 149 69.06 -14.02 31.23
C LEU A 149 70.25 -14.46 32.15
N PRO A 150 70.32 -14.25 33.50
CA PRO A 150 69.44 -13.53 34.46
C PRO A 150 70.18 -12.64 35.53
N GLY A 151 69.41 -12.02 36.46
CA GLY A 151 69.82 -11.88 37.88
C GLY A 151 70.21 -10.49 38.45
N GLY A 152 69.79 -10.19 39.70
CA GLY A 152 70.30 -9.04 40.49
C GLY A 152 69.31 -8.38 41.50
N ARG A 153 69.72 -8.26 42.77
CA ARG A 153 69.12 -7.52 43.93
C ARG A 153 70.28 -7.34 44.97
N PRO A 154 70.32 -6.36 45.92
CA PRO A 154 69.27 -6.20 46.97
C PRO A 154 69.17 -4.84 47.77
N HIS A 155 68.28 -4.82 48.79
CA HIS A 155 68.26 -3.97 50.01
C HIS A 155 68.00 -2.44 49.85
N SER A 156 67.49 -1.68 50.85
CA SER A 156 67.56 -1.82 52.33
C SER A 156 66.23 -1.57 53.11
N LEU A 157 66.34 -1.40 54.44
CA LEU A 157 65.32 -1.43 55.52
C LEU A 157 65.72 -0.36 56.60
N PRO A 158 64.88 0.08 57.59
CA PRO A 158 64.51 -0.78 58.75
C PRO A 158 63.17 -0.49 59.50
N LEU A 159 62.95 -1.33 60.53
CA LEU A 159 61.99 -1.27 61.66
C LEU A 159 62.83 -1.14 62.98
N PRO A 160 62.36 -1.28 64.26
CA PRO A 160 61.11 -1.83 64.83
C PRO A 160 60.51 -0.91 65.96
N ASP A 161 59.68 -1.29 66.95
CA ASP A 161 59.15 -2.57 67.51
C ASP A 161 57.81 -2.25 68.27
N THR A 162 57.10 -3.04 69.12
CA THR A 162 57.25 -4.35 69.80
C THR A 162 55.84 -4.93 70.11
N GLY A 163 55.74 -6.15 70.69
CA GLY A 163 54.90 -6.28 71.91
C GLY A 163 53.63 -7.17 71.94
N PHE A 164 53.76 -8.47 71.72
CA PHE A 164 53.16 -9.57 72.52
C PHE A 164 51.63 -9.80 72.70
N SER A 165 51.26 -11.09 72.54
CA SER A 165 50.18 -11.86 73.21
C SER A 165 48.70 -11.63 72.90
N ALA A 166 47.91 -12.68 73.17
CA ALA A 166 46.47 -12.77 72.94
C ALA A 166 45.77 -13.43 74.13
N GLN A 167 44.52 -13.03 74.41
CA GLN A 167 43.59 -13.82 75.22
C GLN A 167 42.13 -13.44 74.92
N ALA A 168 41.21 -14.34 75.25
CA ALA A 168 39.78 -14.19 74.97
C ALA A 168 38.98 -13.99 76.26
N ALA A 169 37.96 -13.13 76.22
CA ALA A 169 36.86 -13.13 77.18
C ALA A 169 35.57 -12.55 76.59
N THR A 170 34.46 -13.15 76.99
CA THR A 170 33.07 -12.95 76.59
C THR A 170 32.47 -11.55 76.80
N ALA A 171 31.67 -11.14 75.81
CA ALA A 171 30.33 -10.53 75.94
C ALA A 171 30.10 -9.32 76.88
N ALA A 172 29.80 -8.18 76.26
CA ALA A 172 28.78 -7.24 76.72
C ALA A 172 27.87 -6.89 75.53
N ALA A 173 26.56 -6.81 75.74
CA ALA A 173 25.60 -6.67 74.65
C ALA A 173 25.38 -5.21 74.23
N TYR A 174 25.44 -4.94 72.92
CA TYR A 174 24.89 -3.74 72.30
C TYR A 174 23.85 -4.14 71.26
N SER A 175 22.58 -3.87 71.57
CA SER A 175 21.45 -4.09 70.68
C SER A 175 21.48 -3.10 69.52
N GLN A 176 21.84 -3.56 68.32
CA GLN A 176 21.64 -2.78 67.10
C GLN A 176 20.14 -2.72 66.74
N PRO A 177 19.64 -1.58 66.23
CA PRO A 177 18.27 -1.49 65.75
C PRO A 177 18.11 -2.33 64.49
N THR A 178 17.20 -3.31 64.52
CA THR A 178 16.91 -4.17 63.37
C THR A 178 16.25 -3.33 62.26
N LEU A 179 16.99 -3.08 61.19
CA LEU A 179 16.37 -2.70 59.91
C LEU A 179 15.37 -3.79 59.54
N GLY A 180 14.11 -3.41 59.37
CA GLY A 180 13.00 -4.34 59.14
C GLY A 180 13.17 -5.08 57.82
N LEU A 181 13.77 -6.26 57.87
CA LEU A 181 13.72 -7.24 56.78
C LEU A 181 12.25 -7.56 56.52
N THR A 182 11.77 -7.21 55.33
CA THR A 182 10.47 -7.66 54.84
C THR A 182 10.43 -9.18 54.92
N GLN A 183 9.38 -9.71 55.57
CA GLN A 183 9.19 -11.16 55.66
C GLN A 183 9.10 -11.71 54.24
N ALA A 184 10.01 -12.63 53.88
CA ALA A 184 9.92 -13.35 52.62
C ALA A 184 8.62 -14.16 52.63
N SER A 185 7.68 -13.80 51.76
CA SER A 185 6.43 -14.54 51.56
C SER A 185 6.78 -15.96 51.14
N GLN A 186 6.30 -16.95 51.91
CA GLN A 186 6.44 -18.35 51.52
C GLN A 186 5.64 -18.58 50.23
N PRO A 187 6.24 -19.15 49.17
CA PRO A 187 5.55 -19.22 47.90
C PRO A 187 4.38 -20.21 47.94
N LEU A 188 3.23 -19.78 47.44
CA LEU A 188 2.00 -20.57 47.32
C LEU A 188 2.18 -21.84 46.48
N ILE A 189 3.19 -21.83 45.61
CA ILE A 189 3.60 -22.95 44.76
C ILE A 189 4.99 -23.42 45.21
N PRO A 190 5.13 -24.64 45.76
CA PRO A 190 6.41 -25.15 46.25
C PRO A 190 7.51 -25.10 45.17
N GLY A 191 8.59 -24.36 45.49
CA GLY A 191 9.79 -24.28 44.67
C GLY A 191 9.84 -23.14 43.65
N LEU A 192 8.73 -22.42 43.38
CA LEU A 192 8.75 -21.23 42.53
C LEU A 192 9.23 -19.99 43.33
N ARG A 193 10.16 -19.21 42.78
CA ARG A 193 10.53 -17.91 43.38
C ARG A 193 9.69 -16.80 42.76
N TYR A 194 9.17 -15.90 43.59
CA TYR A 194 8.45 -14.73 43.10
C TYR A 194 9.45 -13.72 42.48
N PRO A 195 9.13 -13.13 41.32
CA PRO A 195 9.98 -12.11 40.72
C PRO A 195 9.91 -10.81 41.55
N PRO A 196 10.98 -9.98 41.54
CA PRO A 196 10.98 -8.72 42.30
C PRO A 196 9.80 -7.81 41.94
N GLY A 197 9.13 -7.30 42.96
CA GLY A 197 7.94 -6.46 42.81
C GLY A 197 6.65 -7.23 42.45
N TYR A 198 6.57 -8.52 42.77
CA TYR A 198 5.34 -9.32 42.69
C TYR A 198 5.02 -10.01 44.03
N SER A 199 3.72 -10.18 44.30
CA SER A 199 3.15 -10.73 45.53
C SER A 199 2.01 -11.70 45.20
N ASP A 200 1.77 -12.72 46.05
CA ASP A 200 0.58 -13.58 45.97
C ASP A 200 -0.69 -12.91 46.53
N LYS A 201 -0.51 -11.84 47.30
CA LYS A 201 -1.59 -10.98 47.79
C LYS A 201 -1.68 -9.73 46.93
N GLN A 202 -2.88 -9.43 46.46
CA GLN A 202 -3.15 -8.20 45.73
C GLN A 202 -2.79 -6.95 46.58
N PRO A 203 -2.11 -5.94 46.00
CA PRO A 203 -1.88 -4.67 46.68
C PRO A 203 -3.18 -4.01 47.18
N PRO A 204 -3.17 -3.35 48.36
CA PRO A 204 -4.38 -2.74 48.93
C PRO A 204 -4.84 -1.56 48.08
N LEU A 205 -6.10 -1.63 47.61
CA LEU A 205 -6.71 -0.61 46.74
C LEU A 205 -7.79 0.19 47.46
N PRO A 206 -7.85 1.53 47.25
CA PRO A 206 -9.01 2.33 47.66
C PRO A 206 -10.28 1.86 46.93
N SER A 207 -11.35 1.58 47.68
CA SER A 207 -12.65 1.14 47.15
C SER A 207 -13.35 2.14 46.22
N ALA A 208 -12.84 3.37 46.10
CA ALA A 208 -13.27 4.38 45.15
C ALA A 208 -12.62 4.28 43.76
N LEU A 209 -11.74 3.28 43.53
CA LEU A 209 -11.10 3.02 42.25
C LEU A 209 -11.64 1.71 41.66
N VAL A 210 -12.05 1.76 40.39
CA VAL A 210 -12.50 0.56 39.67
C VAL A 210 -11.30 -0.22 39.15
N GLN A 211 -11.32 -1.54 39.36
CA GLN A 211 -10.34 -2.49 38.84
C GLN A 211 -10.96 -3.40 37.79
N TYR A 212 -10.13 -3.89 36.88
CA TYR A 212 -10.52 -4.71 35.74
C TYR A 212 -9.46 -5.78 35.49
N PHE A 213 -9.81 -7.06 35.60
CA PHE A 213 -8.95 -8.16 35.20
C PHE A 213 -9.22 -8.55 33.75
N LEU A 214 -8.19 -8.46 32.91
CA LEU A 214 -8.29 -8.92 31.53
C LEU A 214 -8.26 -10.46 31.52
N PRO A 215 -8.99 -11.11 30.59
CA PRO A 215 -9.11 -12.56 30.54
C PRO A 215 -7.80 -13.24 30.13
N VAL A 216 -7.56 -14.45 30.65
CA VAL A 216 -6.48 -15.33 30.18
C VAL A 216 -6.92 -15.95 28.85
N GLY A 217 -6.48 -15.38 27.74
CA GLY A 217 -6.86 -15.78 26.38
C GLY A 217 -5.95 -16.83 25.74
N LEU A 218 -4.69 -16.90 26.16
CA LEU A 218 -3.73 -17.93 25.76
C LEU A 218 -3.56 -18.96 26.88
N SER A 219 -3.58 -20.24 26.54
CA SER A 219 -3.08 -21.27 27.48
C SER A 219 -1.56 -21.16 27.64
N SER A 220 -1.05 -21.60 28.79
CA SER A 220 0.38 -21.58 29.11
C SER A 220 1.25 -22.30 28.06
N GLN A 221 0.74 -23.41 27.50
CA GLN A 221 1.39 -24.16 26.42
C GLN A 221 1.46 -23.36 25.10
N GLN A 222 0.39 -22.64 24.75
CA GLN A 222 0.36 -21.81 23.53
C GLN A 222 1.29 -20.60 23.65
N ALA A 223 1.28 -19.92 24.79
CA ALA A 223 2.17 -18.79 25.06
C ALA A 223 3.65 -19.22 25.01
N LEU A 224 3.98 -20.41 25.56
CA LEU A 224 5.32 -20.98 25.48
C LEU A 224 5.71 -21.32 24.04
N ALA A 225 4.84 -21.97 23.27
CA ALA A 225 5.11 -22.33 21.88
C ALA A 225 5.30 -21.11 20.97
N GLN A 226 4.55 -20.03 21.18
CA GLN A 226 4.76 -18.75 20.48
C GLN A 226 6.15 -18.15 20.81
N TRP A 227 6.57 -18.21 22.07
CA TRP A 227 7.88 -17.74 22.50
C TRP A 227 9.04 -18.59 21.94
N GLU A 228 8.91 -19.92 21.92
CA GLU A 228 9.90 -20.81 21.27
C GLU A 228 10.05 -20.47 19.77
N GLN A 229 8.93 -20.20 19.08
CA GLN A 229 8.94 -19.81 17.67
C GLN A 229 9.61 -18.45 17.43
N GLN A 230 9.37 -17.45 18.28
CA GLN A 230 9.93 -16.10 18.15
C GLN A 230 11.41 -16.00 18.53
N THR A 231 11.84 -16.76 19.55
CA THR A 231 13.23 -16.72 20.05
C THR A 231 14.13 -17.76 19.41
N HIS A 232 13.55 -18.76 18.75
CA HIS A 232 14.21 -19.99 18.28
C HIS A 232 14.89 -20.80 19.41
N PHE A 233 14.54 -20.53 20.68
CA PHE A 233 15.05 -21.25 21.84
C PHE A 233 14.03 -22.29 22.32
N ARG A 234 14.51 -23.44 22.81
CA ARG A 234 13.66 -24.50 23.38
C ARG A 234 13.57 -24.38 24.90
N ALA A 235 12.34 -24.28 25.41
CA ALA A 235 12.04 -24.14 26.83
C ALA A 235 12.13 -25.48 27.58
N ALA A 236 13.34 -26.02 27.72
CA ALA A 236 13.59 -27.20 28.54
C ALA A 236 13.47 -26.86 30.05
N GLY A 237 12.83 -27.75 30.82
CA GLY A 237 12.79 -27.63 32.29
C GLY A 237 11.80 -26.62 32.86
N VAL A 238 10.79 -26.18 32.09
CA VAL A 238 9.71 -25.30 32.59
C VAL A 238 8.97 -25.96 33.75
N ALA A 239 9.12 -25.41 34.95
CA ALA A 239 8.44 -25.83 36.16
C ALA A 239 7.60 -24.68 36.72
N ASN A 240 6.42 -25.01 37.27
CA ASN A 240 5.56 -24.08 38.01
C ASN A 240 5.16 -22.80 37.24
N ILE A 241 4.52 -22.95 36.08
CA ILE A 241 3.94 -21.82 35.33
C ILE A 241 2.63 -21.33 36.00
N VAL A 242 2.54 -20.03 36.28
CA VAL A 242 1.42 -19.40 37.01
C VAL A 242 0.95 -18.11 36.32
N VAL A 243 -0.29 -17.69 36.55
CA VAL A 243 -0.75 -16.37 36.06
C VAL A 243 -0.09 -15.27 36.90
N SER A 244 0.42 -14.23 36.25
CA SER A 244 0.90 -13.00 36.90
C SER A 244 0.24 -11.79 36.27
N TYR A 245 -0.44 -10.98 37.08
CA TYR A 245 -1.12 -9.77 36.65
C TYR A 245 -0.23 -8.54 36.82
N GLN A 246 0.04 -7.81 35.74
CA GLN A 246 0.73 -6.54 35.77
C GLN A 246 -0.29 -5.37 35.83
N PRO A 247 -0.19 -4.43 36.78
CA PRO A 247 -1.09 -3.28 36.87
C PRO A 247 -0.73 -2.18 35.86
N VAL A 248 -1.73 -1.71 35.12
CA VAL A 248 -1.67 -0.58 34.18
C VAL A 248 -2.88 0.34 34.40
N LEU A 249 -2.86 1.56 33.86
CA LEU A 249 -4.10 2.28 33.59
C LEU A 249 -4.74 1.65 32.34
N LEU A 250 -5.92 1.06 32.51
CA LEU A 250 -6.79 0.65 31.41
C LEU A 250 -7.69 1.83 31.06
N ALA A 251 -7.63 2.27 29.82
CA ALA A 251 -8.44 3.37 29.30
C ALA A 251 -8.98 3.02 27.91
N GLN A 252 -10.30 2.85 27.78
CA GLN A 252 -11.01 2.61 26.53
C GLN A 252 -12.12 3.63 26.33
N ALA A 253 -12.17 4.23 25.15
CA ALA A 253 -13.25 5.13 24.75
C ALA A 253 -13.68 4.89 23.30
N VAL A 254 -14.98 4.98 23.07
CA VAL A 254 -15.58 4.95 21.74
C VAL A 254 -15.84 6.38 21.29
N VAL A 255 -15.24 6.75 20.15
CA VAL A 255 -15.50 8.00 19.45
C VAL A 255 -16.50 7.73 18.34
N ARG A 256 -17.67 8.37 18.39
CA ARG A 256 -18.67 8.31 17.33
C ARG A 256 -18.44 9.44 16.33
N TYR A 257 -18.40 9.09 15.04
CA TYR A 257 -18.29 10.04 13.94
C TYR A 257 -19.61 10.08 13.18
N GLN A 258 -20.24 11.26 13.15
CA GLN A 258 -21.47 11.51 12.40
C GLN A 258 -21.31 12.74 11.50
N ASP A 259 -21.36 12.54 10.18
CA ASP A 259 -21.48 13.63 9.21
C ASP A 259 -22.61 13.36 8.21
N ARG A 260 -23.45 14.36 8.01
CA ARG A 260 -24.57 14.33 7.06
C ARG A 260 -24.13 14.58 5.60
N LYS A 261 -22.95 15.14 5.35
CA LYS A 261 -22.45 15.38 3.98
C LYS A 261 -21.84 14.12 3.38
N ALA A 262 -20.94 13.47 4.12
CA ALA A 262 -20.38 12.17 3.76
C ALA A 262 -21.37 10.99 3.93
N GLY A 263 -22.50 11.21 4.62
CA GLY A 263 -23.47 10.15 4.93
C GLY A 263 -22.97 9.13 5.96
N VAL A 264 -21.92 9.49 6.72
CA VAL A 264 -21.22 8.57 7.62
C VAL A 264 -21.81 8.62 9.01
N TYR A 265 -22.10 7.44 9.54
CA TYR A 265 -22.39 7.17 10.95
C TYR A 265 -21.61 5.91 11.36
N THR A 266 -20.44 6.10 11.96
CA THR A 266 -19.54 5.00 12.38
C THR A 266 -18.94 5.30 13.75
N ALA A 267 -18.29 4.29 14.34
CA ALA A 267 -17.63 4.39 15.63
C ALA A 267 -16.20 3.83 15.54
N ARG A 268 -15.28 4.41 16.30
CA ARG A 268 -13.91 3.91 16.47
C ARG A 268 -13.60 3.79 17.96
N THR A 269 -13.18 2.61 18.39
CA THR A 269 -12.75 2.33 19.75
C THR A 269 -11.25 2.56 19.87
N TYR A 270 -10.85 3.42 20.80
CA TYR A 270 -9.46 3.67 21.14
C TYR A 270 -9.21 3.10 22.54
N ALA A 271 -8.23 2.20 22.65
CA ALA A 271 -7.81 1.60 23.92
C ALA A 271 -6.34 1.91 24.19
N PHE A 272 -5.99 2.05 25.47
CA PHE A 272 -4.66 2.38 25.94
C PHE A 272 -4.35 1.60 27.22
N HIS A 273 -3.14 1.03 27.30
CA HIS A 273 -2.61 0.34 28.47
C HIS A 273 -1.36 1.09 28.94
N VAL A 274 -1.48 1.97 29.95
CA VAL A 274 -0.36 2.81 30.41
C VAL A 274 0.28 2.19 31.67
N PRO A 275 1.46 1.54 31.57
CA PRO A 275 2.19 1.05 32.74
C PRO A 275 2.86 2.20 33.51
N GLY A 276 3.21 1.95 34.78
CA GLY A 276 4.14 2.82 35.52
C GLY A 276 3.64 4.25 35.80
N VAL A 277 2.32 4.48 35.84
CA VAL A 277 1.72 5.81 36.00
C VAL A 277 2.26 6.53 37.25
N GLN A 278 2.88 7.69 37.02
CA GLN A 278 3.43 8.55 38.06
C GLN A 278 2.36 9.49 38.64
N ARG A 279 2.55 9.92 39.89
CA ARG A 279 1.66 10.86 40.62
C ARG A 279 1.47 12.21 39.91
N ALA A 280 2.45 12.65 39.14
CA ALA A 280 2.41 13.88 38.34
C ALA A 280 3.04 13.65 36.95
N GLY A 281 2.95 14.65 36.07
CA GLY A 281 3.47 14.60 34.68
C GLY A 281 2.39 14.32 33.62
N MET A 282 2.76 14.47 32.35
CA MET A 282 1.87 14.21 31.20
C MET A 282 2.00 12.76 30.71
N VAL A 283 0.92 12.15 30.25
CA VAL A 283 0.95 10.81 29.64
C VAL A 283 1.05 10.94 28.11
N ARG A 284 1.99 10.21 27.50
CA ARG A 284 2.11 10.11 26.03
C ARG A 284 1.20 9.01 25.50
N TRP A 285 -0.11 9.25 25.51
CA TRP A 285 -1.15 8.27 25.18
C TRP A 285 -0.89 7.49 23.89
N GLU A 286 -0.46 8.17 22.82
CA GLU A 286 -0.10 7.57 21.52
C GLU A 286 0.97 6.46 21.62
N SER A 287 1.87 6.54 22.61
CA SER A 287 2.92 5.53 22.85
C SER A 287 2.43 4.29 23.61
N TYR A 288 1.17 4.28 24.04
CA TYR A 288 0.55 3.24 24.86
C TYR A 288 -0.76 2.70 24.26
N GLN A 289 -0.98 2.91 22.96
CA GLN A 289 -2.14 2.38 22.26
C GLN A 289 -2.15 0.85 22.34
N ALA A 290 -3.30 0.32 22.74
CA ALA A 290 -3.58 -1.09 22.91
C ALA A 290 -4.79 -1.50 22.06
N GLN A 291 -5.01 -2.80 21.94
CA GLN A 291 -6.17 -3.34 21.25
C GLN A 291 -7.42 -3.24 22.15
N PRO A 292 -8.61 -2.93 21.60
CA PRO A 292 -9.85 -2.86 22.37
C PRO A 292 -10.17 -4.16 23.12
N VAL A 293 -10.66 -4.00 24.35
CA VAL A 293 -11.08 -5.12 25.20
C VAL A 293 -12.60 -5.25 25.10
N GLU A 294 -13.08 -6.47 24.85
CA GLU A 294 -14.51 -6.79 24.97
C GLU A 294 -14.95 -6.63 26.44
N ILE A 295 -15.76 -5.62 26.73
CA ILE A 295 -16.28 -5.30 28.08
C ILE A 295 -16.89 -6.54 28.76
N THR A 296 -17.58 -7.37 28.00
CA THR A 296 -18.23 -8.62 28.43
C THR A 296 -17.28 -9.73 28.87
N ARG A 297 -15.98 -9.63 28.57
CA ARG A 297 -14.94 -10.60 28.98
C ARG A 297 -14.04 -10.09 30.12
N VAL A 298 -14.29 -8.87 30.60
CA VAL A 298 -13.54 -8.28 31.72
C VAL A 298 -14.13 -8.75 33.04
N SER A 299 -13.28 -9.18 33.97
CA SER A 299 -13.68 -9.65 35.30
C SER A 299 -13.39 -8.59 36.38
N ASP A 300 -14.20 -8.56 37.45
CA ASP A 300 -13.93 -7.81 38.68
C ASP A 300 -13.01 -8.57 39.64
N GLN A 301 -12.88 -9.89 39.44
CA GLN A 301 -12.08 -10.83 40.24
C GLN A 301 -10.90 -11.43 39.44
N PRO A 302 -9.75 -11.70 40.10
CA PRO A 302 -8.59 -12.32 39.47
C PRO A 302 -8.75 -13.83 39.25
N ALA A 303 -7.98 -14.38 38.32
CA ALA A 303 -7.65 -15.81 38.33
C ALA A 303 -6.95 -16.22 39.64
N ASN A 304 -7.10 -17.48 40.03
CA ASN A 304 -6.53 -18.03 41.27
C ASN A 304 -5.99 -19.46 40.99
N PRO A 305 -4.72 -19.78 41.29
CA PRO A 305 -3.68 -18.89 41.83
C PRO A 305 -3.17 -17.86 40.81
N ALA A 306 -2.85 -16.66 41.30
CA ALA A 306 -2.16 -15.64 40.52
C ALA A 306 -1.20 -14.81 41.39
N LEU A 307 -0.19 -14.24 40.75
CA LEU A 307 0.69 -13.21 41.31
C LEU A 307 0.23 -11.82 40.86
N PHE A 308 0.50 -10.79 41.65
CA PHE A 308 0.14 -9.40 41.39
C PHE A 308 1.40 -8.53 41.45
N GLY A 309 1.65 -7.76 40.40
CA GLY A 309 2.74 -6.79 40.35
C GLY A 309 2.47 -5.56 41.21
N ASP A 310 3.53 -4.89 41.65
CA ASP A 310 3.48 -3.66 42.44
C ASP A 310 2.69 -2.54 41.74
N LEU A 311 1.78 -1.91 42.49
CA LEU A 311 0.92 -0.86 41.98
C LEU A 311 1.69 0.46 41.81
N ALA A 312 1.75 0.97 40.58
CA ALA A 312 2.41 2.24 40.28
C ALA A 312 1.81 3.41 41.11
N PRO A 313 2.62 4.35 41.62
CA PRO A 313 2.21 5.26 42.69
C PRO A 313 1.19 6.34 42.28
N GLY A 314 0.91 6.50 40.99
CA GLY A 314 -0.19 7.31 40.45
C GLY A 314 -1.46 6.53 40.13
N LEU A 315 -1.46 5.19 40.18
CA LEU A 315 -2.66 4.35 40.05
C LEU A 315 -3.45 4.24 41.37
N SER A 316 -2.82 4.48 42.52
CA SER A 316 -3.49 4.54 43.82
C SER A 316 -4.13 5.90 44.13
N ASP A 317 -3.89 6.93 43.30
CA ASP A 317 -4.37 8.29 43.51
C ASP A 317 -5.67 8.57 42.72
N LYS A 318 -6.76 8.77 43.46
CA LYS A 318 -8.08 9.09 42.92
C LYS A 318 -8.13 10.42 42.16
N ALA A 319 -7.43 11.44 42.63
CA ALA A 319 -7.38 12.75 41.96
C ALA A 319 -6.61 12.63 40.66
N ARG A 320 -5.47 11.91 40.67
CA ARG A 320 -4.66 11.62 39.48
C ARG A 320 -5.44 10.84 38.43
N ILE A 321 -6.13 9.76 38.81
CA ILE A 321 -6.97 8.97 37.89
C ILE A 321 -8.12 9.82 37.34
N SER A 322 -8.79 10.64 38.17
CA SER A 322 -9.84 11.54 37.67
C SER A 322 -9.33 12.59 36.69
N ALA A 323 -8.12 13.13 36.90
CA ALA A 323 -7.50 14.08 35.97
C ALA A 323 -7.13 13.40 34.64
N LEU A 324 -6.54 12.19 34.70
CA LEU A 324 -6.19 11.39 33.52
C LEU A 324 -7.42 10.99 32.68
N LYS A 325 -8.61 10.84 33.30
CA LYS A 325 -9.86 10.59 32.57
C LYS A 325 -10.27 11.80 31.71
N THR A 326 -10.09 13.01 32.23
CA THR A 326 -10.32 14.24 31.46
C THR A 326 -9.25 14.43 30.39
N GLU A 327 -7.97 14.19 30.73
CA GLU A 327 -6.83 14.24 29.82
C GLU A 327 -7.04 13.31 28.60
N LEU A 328 -7.56 12.10 28.80
CA LEU A 328 -7.93 11.17 27.71
C LEU A 328 -8.98 11.77 26.76
N VAL A 329 -10.06 12.35 27.29
CA VAL A 329 -11.15 12.91 26.48
C VAL A 329 -10.70 14.16 25.73
N ASP A 330 -9.87 15.00 26.35
CA ASP A 330 -9.27 16.16 25.71
C ASP A 330 -8.22 15.77 24.67
N MET A 331 -7.43 14.73 24.90
CA MET A 331 -6.49 14.18 23.92
C MET A 331 -7.25 13.63 22.70
N LEU A 332 -8.23 12.75 22.90
CA LEU A 332 -9.04 12.19 21.82
C LEU A 332 -9.81 13.27 21.05
N TYR A 333 -10.31 14.32 21.71
CA TYR A 333 -10.96 15.43 21.02
C TYR A 333 -10.01 16.19 20.05
N ASN A 334 -8.72 16.26 20.36
CA ASN A 334 -7.73 16.95 19.53
C ASN A 334 -7.05 16.03 18.49
N THR A 335 -6.94 14.72 18.74
CA THR A 335 -6.22 13.77 17.88
C THR A 335 -7.11 12.83 17.07
N ALA A 336 -8.32 12.51 17.55
CA ALA A 336 -9.21 11.57 16.89
C ALA A 336 -9.91 12.21 15.68
N VAL A 337 -9.38 11.91 14.49
CA VAL A 337 -9.88 12.35 13.20
C VAL A 337 -10.15 11.13 12.33
N LEU A 338 -11.36 11.03 11.79
CA LEU A 338 -11.70 10.08 10.75
C LEU A 338 -11.36 10.71 9.38
N ILE A 339 -10.52 10.03 8.60
CA ILE A 339 -10.11 10.47 7.26
C ILE A 339 -10.82 9.61 6.22
N LEU A 340 -11.49 10.25 5.26
CA LEU A 340 -12.17 9.62 4.14
C LEU A 340 -11.55 10.12 2.82
N PRO A 341 -11.40 9.30 1.78
CA PRO A 341 -11.08 9.80 0.46
C PRO A 341 -12.32 10.51 -0.13
N TYR A 342 -12.10 11.62 -0.82
CA TYR A 342 -13.15 12.48 -1.36
C TYR A 342 -12.79 13.02 -2.75
N ASN A 343 -13.80 13.15 -3.61
CA ASN A 343 -13.65 13.75 -4.93
C ASN A 343 -14.47 15.06 -5.00
N PRO A 344 -13.84 16.24 -5.08
CA PRO A 344 -14.56 17.52 -5.01
C PRO A 344 -15.45 17.81 -6.22
N VAL A 345 -15.15 17.23 -7.38
CA VAL A 345 -15.90 17.45 -8.63
C VAL A 345 -17.16 16.59 -8.66
N LEU A 346 -17.04 15.29 -8.35
CA LEU A 346 -18.15 14.35 -8.24
C LEU A 346 -18.94 14.51 -6.93
N LYS A 347 -18.37 15.17 -5.92
CA LYS A 347 -18.85 15.26 -4.53
C LYS A 347 -19.08 13.89 -3.88
N LEU A 348 -18.26 12.91 -4.29
CA LEU A 348 -18.32 11.54 -3.79
C LEU A 348 -17.39 11.38 -2.58
N TYR A 349 -17.89 10.76 -1.52
CA TYR A 349 -17.16 10.42 -0.31
C TYR A 349 -16.95 8.91 -0.23
N GLY A 350 -15.77 8.47 0.20
CA GLY A 350 -15.50 7.07 0.51
C GLY A 350 -16.14 6.62 1.82
N SER A 351 -16.44 5.33 1.93
CA SER A 351 -16.85 4.71 3.18
C SER A 351 -15.65 4.60 4.15
N PRO A 352 -15.82 4.84 5.46
CA PRO A 352 -14.77 4.65 6.47
C PRO A 352 -14.34 3.19 6.65
N ASP A 353 -15.17 2.25 6.22
CA ASP A 353 -15.06 0.81 6.52
C ASP A 353 -14.86 -0.03 5.24
N ALA A 354 -14.53 0.60 4.11
CA ALA A 354 -14.26 -0.07 2.84
C ALA A 354 -12.86 0.28 2.29
N ASP A 355 -12.27 -0.65 1.53
CA ASP A 355 -10.98 -0.43 0.86
C ASP A 355 -11.02 0.77 -0.09
N PHE A 356 -9.89 1.48 -0.18
CA PHE A 356 -9.68 2.58 -1.14
C PHE A 356 -9.95 2.15 -2.60
N SER A 357 -9.74 0.87 -2.93
CA SER A 357 -10.04 0.29 -4.25
C SER A 357 -11.55 0.32 -4.57
N ALA A 358 -12.42 0.13 -3.59
CA ALA A 358 -13.88 0.20 -3.77
C ALA A 358 -14.34 1.64 -4.03
N TYR A 359 -13.78 2.61 -3.28
CA TYR A 359 -13.97 4.04 -3.56
C TYR A 359 -13.48 4.40 -4.97
N GLN A 360 -12.27 3.99 -5.35
CA GLN A 360 -11.70 4.28 -6.66
C GLN A 360 -12.54 3.69 -7.81
N ALA A 361 -13.09 2.48 -7.63
CA ALA A 361 -14.01 1.88 -8.60
C ALA A 361 -15.31 2.68 -8.76
N GLN A 362 -15.90 3.18 -7.66
CA GLN A 362 -17.09 4.04 -7.70
C GLN A 362 -16.79 5.39 -8.38
N VAL A 363 -15.66 6.02 -8.05
CA VAL A 363 -15.19 7.25 -8.72
C VAL A 363 -15.04 7.03 -10.23
N GLN A 364 -14.38 5.95 -10.64
CA GLN A 364 -14.19 5.63 -12.07
C GLN A 364 -15.51 5.35 -12.79
N GLN A 365 -16.45 4.65 -12.16
CA GLN A 365 -17.75 4.35 -12.75
C GLN A 365 -18.58 5.62 -12.98
N ILE A 366 -18.71 6.46 -11.94
CA ILE A 366 -19.48 7.72 -12.03
C ILE A 366 -18.79 8.71 -12.99
N ALA A 367 -17.45 8.75 -13.03
CA ALA A 367 -16.71 9.56 -14.00
C ALA A 367 -16.93 9.09 -15.44
N ARG A 368 -17.02 7.78 -15.70
CA ARG A 368 -17.38 7.23 -17.03
C ARG A 368 -18.81 7.61 -17.41
N GLU A 369 -19.78 7.41 -16.53
CA GLU A 369 -21.18 7.79 -16.78
C GLU A 369 -21.33 9.29 -17.09
N LYS A 370 -20.59 10.15 -16.39
CA LYS A 370 -20.57 11.61 -16.65
C LYS A 370 -19.84 11.99 -17.93
N ARG A 371 -18.72 11.34 -18.22
CA ARG A 371 -17.97 11.50 -19.47
C ARG A 371 -18.82 11.11 -20.68
N ASP A 372 -19.51 9.98 -20.60
CA ASP A 372 -20.28 9.43 -21.71
C ASP A 372 -21.51 10.32 -21.99
N GLN A 373 -22.13 10.88 -20.94
CA GLN A 373 -23.15 11.94 -21.06
C GLN A 373 -22.62 13.19 -21.77
N GLU A 374 -21.43 13.68 -21.42
CA GLU A 374 -20.84 14.86 -22.09
C GLU A 374 -20.46 14.55 -23.56
N ILE A 375 -19.92 13.36 -23.82
CA ILE A 375 -19.60 12.88 -25.18
C ILE A 375 -20.86 12.84 -26.05
N ASP A 376 -21.98 12.33 -25.53
CA ASP A 376 -23.27 12.34 -26.26
C ASP A 376 -23.76 13.77 -26.56
N GLU A 377 -23.62 14.72 -25.62
CA GLU A 377 -23.98 16.13 -25.84
C GLU A 377 -23.06 16.80 -26.87
N ILE A 378 -21.76 16.55 -26.81
CA ILE A 378 -20.76 17.01 -27.80
C ILE A 378 -21.11 16.42 -29.18
N THR A 379 -21.20 15.10 -29.32
CA THR A 379 -21.52 14.42 -30.58
C THR A 379 -22.83 14.93 -31.18
N LYS A 380 -23.86 15.19 -30.36
CA LYS A 380 -25.12 15.78 -30.80
C LYS A 380 -24.97 17.22 -31.32
N LYS A 381 -24.16 18.06 -30.64
CA LYS A 381 -23.85 19.45 -31.07
C LYS A 381 -23.08 19.49 -32.40
N TYR A 382 -22.08 18.63 -32.59
CA TYR A 382 -21.28 18.61 -33.82
C TYR A 382 -22.00 17.89 -34.96
N GLY A 383 -22.75 16.81 -34.70
CA GLY A 383 -23.61 16.16 -35.69
C GLY A 383 -24.68 17.10 -36.27
N ALA A 384 -25.27 17.97 -35.44
CA ALA A 384 -26.21 19.00 -35.87
C ALA A 384 -25.57 20.15 -36.69
N GLN A 385 -24.23 20.24 -36.71
CA GLN A 385 -23.48 21.15 -37.60
C GLN A 385 -23.08 20.42 -38.89
N ALA A 386 -22.56 19.19 -38.80
CA ALA A 386 -22.23 18.35 -39.94
C ALA A 386 -23.45 18.17 -40.87
N ALA A 387 -24.63 17.85 -40.32
CA ALA A 387 -25.86 17.70 -41.09
C ALA A 387 -26.27 18.97 -41.87
N LYS A 388 -25.92 20.17 -41.39
CA LYS A 388 -26.17 21.43 -42.14
C LYS A 388 -25.23 21.58 -43.32
N ILE A 389 -23.96 21.20 -43.15
CA ILE A 389 -22.95 21.20 -44.22
C ILE A 389 -23.32 20.13 -45.26
N GLU A 390 -23.67 18.91 -44.84
CA GLU A 390 -24.11 17.84 -45.75
C GLU A 390 -25.36 18.23 -46.56
N GLU A 391 -26.38 18.82 -45.93
CA GLU A 391 -27.58 19.25 -46.66
C GLU A 391 -27.33 20.50 -47.53
N ALA A 392 -26.27 21.28 -47.29
CA ALA A 392 -25.82 22.33 -48.20
C ALA A 392 -25.05 21.75 -49.41
N VAL A 393 -24.12 20.83 -49.17
CA VAL A 393 -23.42 20.04 -50.21
C VAL A 393 -24.41 19.31 -51.10
N ARG A 394 -25.40 18.62 -50.51
CA ARG A 394 -26.43 17.87 -51.23
C ARG A 394 -27.27 18.76 -52.14
N ARG A 395 -27.66 19.95 -51.69
CA ARG A 395 -28.40 20.91 -52.54
C ARG A 395 -27.55 21.39 -53.72
N LYS A 396 -26.27 21.75 -53.47
CA LYS A 396 -25.35 22.08 -54.57
C LYS A 396 -25.05 20.91 -55.51
N GLU A 397 -24.95 19.67 -55.03
CA GLU A 397 -24.86 18.50 -55.91
C GLU A 397 -26.10 18.32 -56.79
N LEU A 398 -27.30 18.64 -56.29
CA LEU A 398 -28.55 18.52 -57.05
C LEU A 398 -28.69 19.61 -58.10
N GLU A 399 -28.34 20.86 -57.76
CA GLU A 399 -28.25 21.98 -58.72
C GLU A 399 -27.26 21.65 -59.85
N LEU A 400 -26.02 21.27 -59.50
CA LEU A 400 -24.96 20.91 -60.45
C LEU A 400 -25.31 19.66 -61.28
N ARG A 401 -26.15 18.74 -60.78
CA ARG A 401 -26.72 17.63 -61.57
C ARG A 401 -27.80 18.10 -62.55
N ALA A 402 -28.60 19.11 -62.21
CA ALA A 402 -29.63 19.66 -63.09
C ALA A 402 -28.99 20.42 -64.27
N GLU A 403 -28.06 21.33 -64.00
CA GLU A 403 -27.29 22.08 -65.02
C GLU A 403 -26.54 21.13 -65.97
N LYS A 404 -25.86 20.10 -65.43
CA LYS A 404 -25.21 19.07 -66.24
C LYS A 404 -26.19 18.31 -67.13
N LYS A 405 -27.41 18.04 -66.66
CA LYS A 405 -28.44 17.34 -67.43
C LYS A 405 -28.92 18.20 -68.61
N GLU A 406 -29.10 19.50 -68.39
CA GLU A 406 -29.47 20.46 -69.44
C GLU A 406 -28.35 20.60 -70.50
N LEU A 407 -27.08 20.56 -70.08
CA LEU A 407 -25.92 20.43 -70.97
C LEU A 407 -25.77 19.04 -71.64
N GLN A 408 -26.51 18.01 -71.19
CA GLN A 408 -26.37 16.61 -71.64
C GLN A 408 -27.54 16.07 -72.48
N ASP A 409 -28.48 16.91 -72.94
CA ASP A 409 -29.47 16.50 -73.97
C ASP A 409 -28.84 16.18 -75.35
N ARG A 410 -27.50 16.19 -75.45
CA ARG A 410 -26.72 15.43 -76.45
C ARG A 410 -25.69 14.47 -75.85
N LYS A 411 -26.09 13.58 -74.93
CA LYS A 411 -25.73 12.14 -74.91
C LYS A 411 -26.29 11.37 -73.70
N ARG A 412 -27.01 10.29 -73.98
CA ARG A 412 -26.92 9.05 -73.18
C ARG A 412 -25.57 8.37 -73.50
N GLU A 413 -25.04 7.46 -72.69
CA GLU A 413 -25.64 6.64 -71.62
C GLU A 413 -24.57 6.33 -70.55
N GLU A 414 -24.91 5.46 -69.56
CA GLU A 414 -24.01 4.93 -68.51
C GLU A 414 -23.52 5.94 -67.43
N MET A 415 -23.19 5.55 -66.19
CA MET A 415 -23.20 4.21 -65.57
C MET A 415 -23.62 4.28 -64.08
N PHE A 416 -23.95 3.13 -63.49
CA PHE A 416 -24.13 2.95 -62.04
C PHE A 416 -22.84 3.24 -61.25
N THR A 417 -23.00 3.78 -60.02
CA THR A 417 -22.05 3.55 -58.92
C THR A 417 -22.74 3.48 -57.57
N THR A 418 -23.01 2.24 -57.14
CA THR A 418 -23.05 1.77 -55.75
C THR A 418 -23.72 2.65 -54.69
N GLY A 419 -25.05 2.54 -54.59
CA GLY A 419 -25.78 2.91 -53.38
C GLY A 419 -25.70 1.80 -52.32
N GLU A 420 -24.59 1.68 -51.60
CA GLU A 420 -24.40 0.62 -50.58
C GLU A 420 -23.69 1.14 -49.31
N ALA A 421 -24.30 2.12 -48.65
CA ALA A 421 -23.84 2.68 -47.36
C ALA A 421 -24.98 2.97 -46.37
N LEU A 422 -26.21 2.52 -46.65
CA LEU A 422 -27.44 2.90 -45.93
C LEU A 422 -27.95 1.85 -44.91
N LEU A 423 -27.18 0.79 -44.65
CA LEU A 423 -27.64 -0.36 -43.84
C LEU A 423 -27.05 -0.47 -42.41
N SER A 424 -26.17 0.43 -41.99
CA SER A 424 -25.65 0.43 -40.60
C SER A 424 -26.64 0.98 -39.56
N LEU A 425 -27.68 1.69 -39.98
CA LEU A 425 -28.61 2.43 -39.12
C LEU A 425 -29.69 1.58 -38.41
N LEU A 426 -29.48 0.27 -38.25
CA LEU A 426 -30.46 -0.64 -37.64
C LEU A 426 -29.90 -1.57 -36.54
N LYS A 427 -28.89 -1.11 -35.79
CA LYS A 427 -28.65 -1.56 -34.41
C LYS A 427 -27.94 -0.47 -33.60
N GLY A 428 -28.55 -0.06 -32.48
CA GLY A 428 -28.10 1.11 -31.72
C GLY A 428 -26.80 0.88 -30.94
N ARG A 429 -25.68 1.38 -31.48
CA ARG A 429 -24.46 1.79 -30.74
C ARG A 429 -23.57 2.63 -31.67
N THR A 430 -23.65 3.96 -31.52
CA THR A 430 -23.03 4.92 -32.44
C THR A 430 -21.56 5.19 -32.13
N THR A 431 -20.66 4.60 -32.91
CA THR A 431 -19.33 5.16 -33.16
C THR A 431 -19.34 5.77 -34.56
N TYR A 432 -19.32 7.10 -34.67
CA TYR A 432 -19.35 7.80 -35.95
C TYR A 432 -17.97 7.76 -36.64
N THR A 433 -17.65 6.68 -37.34
CA THR A 433 -16.52 6.63 -38.28
C THR A 433 -17.00 7.01 -39.69
N LEU A 434 -16.90 8.29 -40.05
CA LEU A 434 -17.27 8.82 -41.37
C LEU A 434 -16.20 8.50 -42.44
N SER A 435 -15.97 7.21 -42.71
CA SER A 435 -15.05 6.77 -43.76
C SER A 435 -15.61 7.07 -45.17
N ARG A 436 -15.35 8.28 -45.68
CA ARG A 436 -15.55 8.61 -47.10
C ARG A 436 -14.26 8.43 -47.89
N MET A 437 -14.31 7.57 -48.91
CA MET A 437 -13.30 7.54 -49.97
C MET A 437 -13.35 8.82 -50.81
N SER A 438 -12.19 9.34 -51.19
CA SER A 438 -12.06 10.61 -51.91
C SER A 438 -12.50 10.49 -53.39
N GLN A 439 -13.59 11.18 -53.76
CA GLN A 439 -14.05 11.29 -55.16
C GLN A 439 -13.24 12.31 -56.00
N ALA A 440 -11.92 12.33 -55.84
CA ALA A 440 -11.06 13.46 -56.23
C ALA A 440 -10.55 13.47 -57.69
N THR A 441 -10.97 12.53 -58.57
CA THR A 441 -10.17 12.21 -59.78
C THR A 441 -10.94 12.10 -61.12
N ARG A 442 -12.22 12.51 -61.22
CA ARG A 442 -12.99 12.36 -62.48
C ARG A 442 -13.74 13.60 -63.00
N TYR A 443 -13.10 14.77 -62.99
CA TYR A 443 -13.54 15.93 -63.79
C TYR A 443 -12.36 16.60 -64.53
N ARG A 444 -12.17 16.25 -65.81
CA ARG A 444 -11.28 16.97 -66.74
C ARG A 444 -12.08 17.36 -68.00
N ARG A 445 -11.89 18.61 -68.46
CA ARG A 445 -12.45 19.21 -69.68
C ARG A 445 -13.99 19.25 -69.78
N GLN A 446 -14.58 20.27 -69.15
CA GLN A 446 -15.46 21.20 -69.87
C GLN A 446 -15.48 22.55 -69.11
N THR A 447 -15.74 23.66 -69.81
CA THR A 447 -15.64 25.02 -69.26
C THR A 447 -17.00 25.71 -69.28
N SER A 448 -17.51 26.03 -68.09
CA SER A 448 -18.36 27.19 -67.80
C SER A 448 -17.97 27.69 -66.40
N GLU A 449 -18.21 28.96 -66.10
CA GLU A 449 -17.75 29.60 -64.85
C GLU A 449 -18.52 29.07 -63.63
N ASP A 450 -19.81 28.81 -63.78
CA ASP A 450 -20.71 28.16 -62.80
C ASP A 450 -20.20 26.76 -62.40
N LEU A 451 -19.60 26.03 -63.35
CA LEU A 451 -18.96 24.74 -63.12
C LEU A 451 -17.64 24.88 -62.37
N GLU A 452 -17.06 26.07 -62.22
CA GLU A 452 -15.91 26.33 -61.35
C GLU A 452 -16.34 26.87 -59.99
N GLU A 453 -17.31 27.80 -59.93
CA GLU A 453 -17.91 28.27 -58.67
C GLU A 453 -18.46 27.08 -57.85
N SER A 454 -19.24 26.20 -58.48
CA SER A 454 -19.80 25.03 -57.80
C SER A 454 -18.73 24.04 -57.32
N LYS A 455 -17.57 23.95 -57.99
CA LYS A 455 -16.42 23.17 -57.47
C LYS A 455 -15.77 23.85 -56.29
N GLN A 456 -15.62 25.17 -56.31
CA GLN A 456 -15.07 25.93 -55.19
C GLN A 456 -15.95 25.80 -53.95
N TYR A 457 -17.29 25.89 -54.10
CA TYR A 457 -18.24 25.65 -53.02
C TYR A 457 -18.10 24.26 -52.40
N LEU A 458 -18.09 23.20 -53.23
CA LEU A 458 -17.92 21.82 -52.74
C LEU A 458 -16.55 21.62 -52.05
N THR A 459 -15.49 22.25 -52.55
CA THR A 459 -14.16 22.20 -51.94
C THR A 459 -14.13 22.93 -50.58
N GLU A 460 -14.83 24.06 -50.47
CA GLU A 460 -14.89 24.81 -49.21
C GLU A 460 -15.77 24.11 -48.16
N ALA A 461 -16.87 23.49 -48.57
CA ALA A 461 -17.70 22.67 -47.68
C ALA A 461 -16.96 21.40 -47.20
N ASP A 462 -16.12 20.79 -48.03
CA ASP A 462 -15.24 19.68 -47.64
C ASP A 462 -14.18 20.11 -46.59
N LYS A 463 -13.52 21.27 -46.79
CA LYS A 463 -12.66 21.87 -45.74
C LYS A 463 -13.42 22.14 -44.45
N GLN A 464 -14.63 22.68 -44.52
CA GLN A 464 -15.46 22.95 -43.34
C GLN A 464 -15.83 21.67 -42.60
N MET A 465 -16.09 20.57 -43.31
CA MET A 465 -16.31 19.26 -42.70
C MET A 465 -15.04 18.72 -42.03
N GLN A 466 -13.88 18.79 -42.69
CA GLN A 466 -12.60 18.35 -42.15
C GLN A 466 -12.18 19.16 -40.90
N ALA A 467 -12.42 20.48 -40.92
CA ALA A 467 -12.19 21.35 -39.77
C ALA A 467 -13.12 20.99 -38.60
N LEU A 468 -14.41 20.79 -38.87
CA LEU A 468 -15.41 20.38 -37.87
C LEU A 468 -15.10 19.00 -37.25
N GLU A 469 -14.61 18.05 -38.06
CA GLU A 469 -14.18 16.74 -37.59
C GLU A 469 -12.91 16.82 -36.72
N THR A 470 -11.93 17.66 -37.12
CA THR A 470 -10.70 17.91 -36.33
C THR A 470 -11.03 18.59 -35.00
N GLU A 471 -11.94 19.57 -34.99
CA GLU A 471 -12.44 20.22 -33.77
C GLU A 471 -13.17 19.21 -32.87
N LEU A 472 -14.06 18.39 -33.43
CA LEU A 472 -14.77 17.33 -32.70
C LEU A 472 -13.81 16.33 -32.05
N GLN A 473 -12.80 15.84 -32.79
CA GLN A 473 -11.78 14.93 -32.24
C GLN A 473 -11.02 15.58 -31.07
N THR A 474 -10.64 16.85 -31.22
CA THR A 474 -9.95 17.63 -30.17
C THR A 474 -10.81 17.77 -28.92
N VAL A 475 -12.07 18.20 -29.06
CA VAL A 475 -13.01 18.40 -27.94
C VAL A 475 -13.38 17.09 -27.25
N LEU A 476 -13.50 15.98 -28.00
CA LEU A 476 -13.69 14.64 -27.43
C LEU A 476 -12.46 14.15 -26.65
N GLN A 477 -11.25 14.44 -27.13
CA GLN A 477 -10.02 14.12 -26.40
C GLN A 477 -9.92 14.95 -25.12
N GLU A 478 -10.16 16.26 -25.19
CA GLU A 478 -10.17 17.13 -24.00
C GLU A 478 -11.18 16.65 -22.95
N ALA A 479 -12.40 16.26 -23.36
CA ALA A 479 -13.39 15.68 -22.46
C ALA A 479 -12.90 14.38 -21.81
N ASN A 480 -12.35 13.45 -22.60
CA ASN A 480 -11.77 12.21 -22.06
C ASN A 480 -10.65 12.48 -21.03
N GLU A 481 -9.70 13.37 -21.35
CA GLU A 481 -8.60 13.72 -20.45
C GLU A 481 -9.06 14.48 -19.21
N ARG A 482 -10.13 15.28 -19.30
CA ARG A 482 -10.73 15.97 -18.16
C ARG A 482 -11.35 14.97 -17.19
N TRP A 483 -12.17 14.05 -17.70
CA TRP A 483 -12.80 13.01 -16.88
C TRP A 483 -11.82 11.97 -16.35
N ALA A 484 -10.74 11.65 -17.09
CA ALA A 484 -9.64 10.84 -16.58
C ALA A 484 -8.92 11.50 -15.39
N ARG A 485 -8.66 12.81 -15.46
CA ARG A 485 -8.10 13.59 -14.33
C ARG A 485 -9.05 13.64 -13.14
N VAL A 486 -10.35 13.87 -13.36
CA VAL A 486 -11.38 13.81 -12.31
C VAL A 486 -11.42 12.42 -11.66
N ALA A 487 -11.33 11.34 -12.44
CA ALA A 487 -11.34 9.97 -11.93
C ALA A 487 -10.08 9.58 -11.13
N ALA A 488 -8.97 10.31 -11.35
CA ALA A 488 -7.72 10.13 -10.61
C ALA A 488 -7.61 11.01 -9.35
N GLN A 489 -8.46 12.03 -9.21
CA GLN A 489 -8.43 12.96 -8.08
C GLN A 489 -9.05 12.33 -6.82
N ALA A 490 -8.26 12.29 -5.75
CA ALA A 490 -8.71 11.93 -4.41
C ALA A 490 -8.03 12.87 -3.39
N GLU A 491 -8.84 13.48 -2.53
CA GLU A 491 -8.44 14.39 -1.46
C GLU A 491 -8.85 13.81 -0.11
N GLU A 492 -8.20 14.24 0.97
CA GLU A 492 -8.55 13.82 2.33
C GLU A 492 -9.69 14.68 2.90
N TYR A 493 -10.88 14.10 3.02
CA TYR A 493 -11.94 14.69 3.84
C TYR A 493 -11.78 14.26 5.29
N ARG A 494 -11.58 15.23 6.18
CA ARG A 494 -11.26 15.02 7.59
C ARG A 494 -12.44 15.38 8.49
N ILE A 495 -12.91 14.42 9.28
CA ILE A 495 -14.00 14.56 10.24
C ILE A 495 -13.42 14.43 11.65
N SER A 496 -13.28 15.55 12.35
CA SER A 496 -12.82 15.57 13.75
C SER A 496 -13.89 15.09 14.72
N ALA A 497 -13.46 14.47 15.83
CA ALA A 497 -14.34 14.15 16.96
C ALA A 497 -14.93 15.40 17.63
N LEU A 498 -16.08 15.25 18.29
CA LEU A 498 -16.66 16.26 19.18
C LEU A 498 -16.72 15.69 20.60
N LYS A 499 -16.41 16.49 21.63
CA LYS A 499 -16.35 16.01 23.04
C LYS A 499 -17.61 15.28 23.52
N LYS A 500 -18.79 15.66 23.02
CA LYS A 500 -20.09 15.03 23.32
C LYS A 500 -20.24 13.59 22.76
N ASP A 501 -19.47 13.26 21.73
CA ASP A 501 -19.55 12.00 20.96
C ASP A 501 -18.41 11.02 21.35
N ILE A 502 -17.61 11.40 22.36
CA ILE A 502 -16.57 10.56 22.98
C ILE A 502 -17.15 9.92 24.26
N GLN A 503 -17.40 8.62 24.22
CA GLN A 503 -17.91 7.85 25.35
C GLN A 503 -16.79 6.98 25.94
N VAL A 504 -16.35 7.29 27.17
CA VAL A 504 -15.39 6.45 27.89
C VAL A 504 -16.10 5.23 28.47
N GLU A 505 -15.68 4.03 28.06
CA GLU A 505 -16.32 2.76 28.43
C GLU A 505 -15.63 2.10 29.62
N LEU A 506 -14.32 1.87 29.51
CA LEU A 506 -13.47 1.31 30.57
C LEU A 506 -12.48 2.39 31.00
N PHE A 507 -12.42 2.67 32.30
CA PHE A 507 -11.38 3.55 32.85
C PHE A 507 -11.09 3.19 34.29
N GLY A 508 -9.85 2.77 34.58
CA GLY A 508 -9.46 2.32 35.92
C GLY A 508 -8.16 1.51 35.89
N ILE A 509 -7.97 0.68 36.92
CA ILE A 509 -6.78 -0.15 37.06
C ILE A 509 -6.99 -1.43 36.25
N GLY A 510 -6.26 -1.58 35.15
CA GLY A 510 -6.21 -2.80 34.37
C GLY A 510 -5.17 -3.75 34.95
N TRP A 511 -5.55 -5.00 35.16
CA TRP A 511 -4.65 -6.09 35.51
C TRP A 511 -4.48 -6.97 34.27
N VAL A 512 -3.35 -6.79 33.57
CA VAL A 512 -3.04 -7.51 32.32
C VAL A 512 -2.38 -8.85 32.68
N PRO A 513 -2.92 -10.01 32.25
CA PRO A 513 -2.35 -11.30 32.58
C PRO A 513 -1.16 -11.65 31.68
N PHE A 514 -0.12 -12.14 32.34
CA PHE A 514 1.01 -12.85 31.76
C PHE A 514 1.07 -14.25 32.39
N TRP A 515 1.75 -15.19 31.73
CA TRP A 515 2.22 -16.42 32.35
C TRP A 515 3.64 -16.18 32.86
N PHE A 516 3.83 -16.30 34.17
CA PHE A 516 5.14 -16.28 34.81
C PHE A 516 5.67 -17.70 34.98
N THR A 517 6.94 -17.90 34.65
CA THR A 517 7.70 -19.13 34.92
C THR A 517 9.18 -18.79 35.08
N GLU A 518 9.95 -19.62 35.78
CA GLU A 518 11.41 -19.55 35.77
C GLU A 518 11.99 -20.54 34.74
N ILE A 519 12.99 -20.12 33.97
CA ILE A 519 13.79 -20.99 33.09
C ILE A 519 15.27 -20.71 33.38
N ASN A 520 16.06 -21.75 33.69
CA ASN A 520 17.48 -21.62 34.05
C ASN A 520 17.76 -20.57 35.15
N SER A 521 16.85 -20.44 36.13
CA SER A 521 16.87 -19.41 37.19
C SER A 521 16.74 -17.95 36.70
N GLN A 522 16.20 -17.73 35.49
CA GLN A 522 15.78 -16.41 35.03
C GLN A 522 14.24 -16.30 34.99
N PRO A 523 13.67 -15.16 35.43
CA PRO A 523 12.23 -14.92 35.38
C PRO A 523 11.77 -14.66 33.93
N LEU A 524 10.79 -15.42 33.46
CA LEU A 524 10.18 -15.27 32.14
C LEU A 524 8.70 -14.91 32.27
N PHE A 525 8.31 -13.81 31.62
CA PHE A 525 6.91 -13.40 31.46
C PHE A 525 6.49 -13.59 30.01
N LEU A 526 5.48 -14.43 29.79
CA LEU A 526 4.87 -14.68 28.48
C LEU A 526 3.50 -13.99 28.43
N PRO A 527 3.07 -13.36 27.31
CA PRO A 527 1.74 -12.78 27.23
C PRO A 527 0.67 -13.86 27.40
N ALA A 528 -0.30 -13.63 28.31
CA ALA A 528 -1.45 -14.52 28.48
C ALA A 528 -2.76 -13.91 27.94
N TYR A 529 -2.78 -12.60 27.67
CA TYR A 529 -3.83 -11.92 26.93
C TYR A 529 -3.51 -11.90 25.43
N VAL A 530 -4.51 -12.16 24.58
CA VAL A 530 -4.48 -11.78 23.16
C VAL A 530 -5.27 -10.48 23.04
N GLY A 531 -4.58 -9.41 22.66
CA GLY A 531 -5.19 -8.18 22.14
C GLY A 531 -4.95 -8.11 20.65
#